data_AF-A0A5M3VTM5-F1
#
_entry.id   AF-A0A5M3VTM5-F1
#
_cell.length_a   1.000
_cell.length_b   1.000
_cell.length_c   1.000
_cell.angle_alpha   90.00
_cell.angle_beta   90.00
_cell.angle_gamma   90.00
#
_symmetry.space_group_name_H-M   'P 1'
#
loop_
_entity.id
_entity.type
_entity.pdbx_description
1 polymer ?
#
loop_
_entity_poly.entity_id
_entity_poly.type
_entity_poly.pdbx_seq_one_letter_code
_entity_poly.pdbx_strand_id
1 'polypeptide(L)'
;MKRYTERTKTRFDHQWEIQRVYGLKKFGTVEADLRTWVAARSWTSGDGPKAIFTDAVRWLRERDVLLPGVTTLARLITNVRDETTRRLWGVLEGLLTVGQRYGLDQLLEVPTGSRISDLERWRKGPVPRGSGRR
;
A
#
# COMPACT_ATOMS: atom_id res chain seq x y z
N MET A 1 23.66 48.55 -20.16
CA MET A 1 24.28 47.45 -19.36
C MET A 1 23.61 47.48 -17.99
N LYS A 2 22.99 46.45 -17.41
CA LYS A 2 23.07 44.98 -17.54
C LYS A 2 21.64 44.42 -17.55
N ARG A 3 21.35 43.46 -18.46
CA ARG A 3 20.17 42.60 -18.33
C ARG A 3 20.38 41.76 -17.08
N TYR A 4 19.58 42.01 -16.06
CA TYR A 4 19.51 41.15 -14.88
C TYR A 4 19.06 39.77 -15.37
N THR A 5 19.86 38.77 -15.06
CA THR A 5 19.71 37.39 -15.50
C THR A 5 18.34 36.86 -15.11
N GLU A 6 17.44 36.69 -16.07
CA GLU A 6 16.29 35.80 -15.95
C GLU A 6 16.82 34.38 -15.83
N ARG A 7 17.21 34.01 -14.61
CA ARG A 7 17.52 32.64 -14.26
C ARG A 7 16.18 31.91 -14.32
N THR A 8 16.04 30.94 -15.23
CA THR A 8 14.86 30.07 -15.29
C THR A 8 14.65 29.46 -13.92
N LYS A 9 13.59 29.89 -13.21
CA LYS A 9 13.28 29.38 -11.86
C LYS A 9 13.16 27.87 -11.93
N THR A 10 13.92 27.18 -11.08
CA THR A 10 13.87 25.71 -11.05
C THR A 10 12.68 25.25 -10.21
N ARG A 11 12.25 24.00 -10.39
CA ARG A 11 11.14 23.41 -9.62
C ARG A 11 11.34 23.53 -8.10
N PHE A 12 12.60 23.48 -7.65
CA PHE A 12 12.95 23.63 -6.24
C PHE A 12 12.75 25.06 -5.74
N ASP A 13 13.06 26.08 -6.56
CA ASP A 13 12.86 27.49 -6.21
C ASP A 13 11.36 27.80 -5.98
N HIS A 14 10.48 27.25 -6.83
CA HIS A 14 9.04 27.41 -6.67
C HIS A 14 8.51 26.75 -5.40
N GLN A 15 8.97 25.54 -5.07
CA GLN A 15 8.56 24.87 -3.83
C GLN A 15 9.01 25.65 -2.58
N TRP A 16 10.23 26.19 -2.61
CA TRP A 16 10.76 27.04 -1.54
C TRP A 16 9.97 28.34 -1.39
N GLU A 17 9.61 29.00 -2.50
CA GLU A 17 8.81 30.23 -2.48
C GLU A 17 7.41 29.98 -1.91
N ILE A 18 6.74 28.90 -2.31
CA ILE A 18 5.42 28.50 -1.78
C ILE A 18 5.50 28.21 -0.27
N GLN A 19 6.53 27.48 0.18
CA GLN A 19 6.72 27.19 1.60
C GLN A 19 6.89 28.46 2.42
N ARG A 20 7.72 29.40 1.93
CA ARG A 20 7.99 30.65 2.63
C ARG A 20 6.76 31.54 2.71
N VAL A 21 5.98 31.65 1.63
CA VAL A 21 4.82 32.55 1.56
C VAL A 21 3.64 31.99 2.37
N TYR A 22 3.38 30.69 2.30
CA TYR A 22 2.22 30.05 2.93
C TYR A 22 2.53 29.37 4.27
N GLY A 23 3.77 29.45 4.76
CA GLY A 23 4.19 28.83 6.03
C GLY A 23 4.18 27.28 5.99
N LEU A 24 4.19 26.68 4.80
CA LEU A 24 4.07 25.23 4.65
C LEU A 24 5.37 24.51 5.00
N LYS A 25 5.24 23.37 5.68
CA LYS A 25 6.33 22.45 5.99
C LYS A 25 6.74 21.65 4.75
N LYS A 26 8.02 21.26 4.70
CA LYS A 26 8.55 20.38 3.66
C LYS A 26 8.01 18.96 3.85
N PHE A 27 7.60 18.31 2.78
CA PHE A 27 7.16 16.91 2.84
C PHE A 27 8.20 16.00 3.54
N GLY A 28 9.48 16.16 3.23
CA GLY A 28 10.55 15.35 3.81
C GLY A 28 10.67 15.46 5.35
N THR A 29 10.13 16.51 5.99
CA THR A 29 10.16 16.63 7.46
C THR A 29 9.10 15.78 8.14
N VAL A 30 8.06 15.36 7.42
CA VAL A 30 6.93 14.57 7.96
C VAL A 30 6.84 13.18 7.32
N GLU A 31 7.77 12.82 6.44
CA GLU A 31 7.69 11.58 5.66
C GLU A 31 7.66 10.35 6.58
N ALA A 32 8.50 10.31 7.62
CA ALA A 32 8.53 9.21 8.59
C ALA A 32 7.22 9.10 9.40
N ASP A 33 6.66 10.23 9.83
CA ASP A 33 5.38 10.29 10.54
C ASP A 33 4.24 9.78 9.64
N LEU A 34 4.23 10.21 8.38
CA LEU A 34 3.26 9.74 7.40
C LEU A 34 3.39 8.24 7.17
N ARG A 35 4.61 7.70 7.04
CA ARG A 35 4.81 6.25 6.90
C ARG A 35 4.22 5.47 8.08
N THR A 36 4.48 5.94 9.29
CA THR A 36 3.95 5.32 10.52
C THR A 36 2.42 5.37 10.53
N TRP A 37 1.84 6.51 10.18
CA TRP A 37 0.40 6.68 10.10
C TRP A 37 -0.24 5.79 9.01
N VAL A 38 0.37 5.70 7.82
CA VAL A 38 -0.09 4.81 6.73
C VAL A 38 -0.01 3.34 7.13
N ALA A 39 1.05 2.93 7.84
CA ALA A 39 1.18 1.55 8.31
C ALA A 39 0.06 1.18 9.29
N ALA A 40 -0.24 2.05 10.26
CA ALA A 40 -1.33 1.85 11.21
C ALA A 40 -2.71 1.77 10.51
N ARG A 41 -2.94 2.65 9.53
CA ARG A 41 -4.16 2.65 8.69
C ARG A 41 -4.30 1.34 7.91
N SER A 42 -3.21 0.88 7.32
CA SER A 42 -3.15 -0.34 6.51
C SER A 42 -3.38 -1.61 7.34
N TRP A 43 -2.95 -1.61 8.60
CA TRP A 43 -3.15 -2.73 9.52
C TRP A 43 -4.59 -2.84 10.02
N THR A 44 -5.28 -1.71 10.24
CA THR A 44 -6.53 -1.69 11.00
C THR A 44 -7.78 -1.74 10.13
N SER A 45 -7.78 -1.09 8.96
CA SER A 45 -9.04 -0.77 8.27
C SER A 45 -9.34 -1.64 7.03
N GLY A 46 -8.41 -2.48 6.56
CA GLY A 46 -8.60 -3.24 5.31
C GLY A 46 -8.82 -2.35 4.07
N ASP A 47 -8.58 -1.04 4.22
CA ASP A 47 -8.91 -0.02 3.23
C ASP A 47 -8.11 -0.21 1.94
N GLY A 48 -8.80 0.03 0.82
CA GLY A 48 -8.16 0.07 -0.49
C GLY A 48 -7.16 1.22 -0.62
N PRO A 49 -6.17 1.10 -1.52
CA PRO A 49 -5.11 2.11 -1.68
C PRO A 49 -5.62 3.52 -2.01
N LYS A 50 -6.78 3.64 -2.68
CA LYS A 50 -7.43 4.94 -2.96
C LYS A 50 -7.95 5.64 -1.71
N ALA A 51 -8.49 4.90 -0.75
CA ALA A 51 -8.98 5.47 0.51
C ALA A 51 -7.81 5.99 1.34
N ILE A 52 -6.76 5.17 1.48
CA ILE A 52 -5.51 5.54 2.18
C ILE A 52 -4.85 6.76 1.52
N PHE A 53 -4.85 6.84 0.19
CA PHE A 53 -4.34 8.00 -0.53
C PHE A 53 -5.11 9.28 -0.21
N THR A 54 -6.45 9.22 -0.26
CA THR A 54 -7.31 10.36 0.05
C THR A 54 -7.08 10.84 1.48
N ASP A 55 -7.01 9.92 2.43
CA ASP A 55 -6.77 10.25 3.83
C ASP A 55 -5.35 10.77 4.06
N ALA A 56 -4.33 10.27 3.35
CA ALA A 56 -2.96 10.78 3.42
C ALA A 56 -2.87 12.24 2.92
N VAL A 57 -3.58 12.58 1.84
CA VAL A 57 -3.68 13.97 1.36
C VAL A 57 -4.32 14.85 2.42
N ARG A 58 -5.40 14.40 3.06
CA ARG A 58 -6.05 15.12 4.16
C ARG A 58 -5.09 15.31 5.34
N TRP A 59 -4.42 14.25 5.77
CA TRP A 59 -3.46 14.26 6.87
C TRP A 59 -2.32 15.27 6.66
N LEU A 60 -1.82 15.37 5.42
CA LEU A 60 -0.77 16.33 5.04
C LEU A 60 -1.28 17.77 5.07
N ARG A 61 -2.51 18.01 4.57
CA ARG A 61 -3.13 19.34 4.58
C ARG A 61 -3.39 19.85 6.00
N GLU A 62 -3.89 19.00 6.88
CA GLU A 62 -4.13 19.32 8.30
C GLU A 62 -2.86 19.68 9.08
N ARG A 63 -1.68 19.39 8.52
CA ARG A 63 -0.36 19.66 9.13
C ARG A 63 0.42 20.76 8.42
N ASP A 64 -0.24 21.47 7.51
CA ASP A 64 0.33 22.52 6.68
C ASP A 64 1.55 22.04 5.89
N VAL A 65 1.48 20.84 5.31
CA VAL A 65 2.59 20.26 4.55
C VAL A 65 2.40 20.53 3.06
N LEU A 66 3.47 20.99 2.39
CA LEU A 66 3.48 21.09 0.94
C LEU A 66 3.35 19.69 0.34
N LEU A 67 2.26 19.47 -0.41
CA LEU A 67 1.98 18.17 -1.01
C LEU A 67 3.08 17.73 -1.97
N PRO A 68 3.59 16.49 -1.85
CA PRO A 68 4.51 15.93 -2.82
C PRO A 68 3.78 15.65 -4.14
N GLY A 69 4.53 15.29 -5.18
CA GLY A 69 3.93 14.81 -6.42
C GLY A 69 3.03 13.58 -6.17
N VAL A 70 1.94 13.46 -6.92
CA VAL A 70 0.96 12.36 -6.78
C VAL A 70 1.64 10.99 -6.86
N THR A 71 2.59 10.81 -7.79
CA THR A 71 3.35 9.57 -7.95
C THR A 71 4.28 9.29 -6.76
N THR A 72 4.86 10.33 -6.16
CA THR A 72 5.68 10.21 -4.94
C THR A 72 4.85 9.67 -3.78
N LEU A 73 3.67 10.26 -3.55
CA LEU A 73 2.77 9.83 -2.48
C LEU A 73 2.23 8.42 -2.72
N ALA A 74 1.79 8.12 -3.94
CA ALA A 74 1.30 6.79 -4.31
C ALA A 74 2.37 5.71 -4.07
N ARG A 75 3.61 5.97 -4.47
CA ARG A 75 4.73 5.03 -4.26
C ARG A 75 5.03 4.82 -2.78
N LEU A 76 5.03 5.88 -1.96
CA LEU A 76 5.21 5.74 -0.51
C LEU A 76 4.13 4.84 0.08
N ILE A 77 2.86 5.08 -0.25
CA ILE A 77 1.74 4.30 0.26
C ILE A 77 1.85 2.83 -0.16
N THR A 78 2.14 2.55 -1.43
CA THR A 78 2.35 1.18 -1.90
C THR A 78 3.48 0.50 -1.13
N ASN A 79 4.64 1.14 -1.00
CA ASN A 79 5.78 0.57 -0.29
C ASN A 79 5.46 0.24 1.17
N VAL A 80 4.82 1.17 1.89
CA VAL A 80 4.42 0.96 3.29
C VAL A 80 3.40 -0.16 3.43
N ARG A 81 2.44 -0.27 2.50
CA ARG A 81 1.47 -1.37 2.48
C ARG A 81 2.15 -2.71 2.24
N ASP A 82 3.09 -2.78 1.32
CA ASP A 82 3.85 -4.01 1.01
C ASP A 82 4.76 -4.41 2.18
N GLU A 83 5.39 -3.45 2.85
CA GLU A 83 6.15 -3.67 4.10
C GLU A 83 5.25 -4.21 5.22
N THR A 84 4.08 -3.60 5.42
CA THR A 84 3.09 -4.00 6.43
C THR A 84 2.55 -5.40 6.15
N THR A 85 2.27 -5.70 4.89
CA THR A 85 1.77 -7.00 4.42
C THR A 85 2.82 -8.10 4.61
N ARG A 86 4.08 -7.83 4.24
CA ARG A 86 5.19 -8.77 4.50
C ARG A 86 5.39 -9.03 5.98
N ARG A 87 5.28 -8.00 6.82
CA ARG A 87 5.35 -8.16 8.28
C ARG A 87 4.22 -9.06 8.79
N LEU A 88 2.99 -8.87 8.31
CA LEU A 88 1.86 -9.74 8.65
C LEU A 88 2.16 -11.20 8.28
N TRP A 89 2.64 -11.44 7.06
CA TRP A 89 3.01 -12.79 6.62
C TRP A 89 4.10 -13.41 7.47
N GLY A 90 5.15 -12.67 7.83
CA GLY A 90 6.20 -13.16 8.72
C GLY A 90 5.70 -13.53 10.11
N VAL A 91 4.76 -12.76 10.68
CA VAL A 91 4.12 -13.11 11.95
C VAL A 91 3.30 -14.40 11.80
N LEU A 92 2.49 -14.52 10.76
CA LEU A 92 1.65 -15.70 10.51
C LEU A 92 2.51 -16.95 10.27
N GLU A 93 3.57 -16.84 9.47
CA GLU A 93 4.50 -17.93 9.20
C GLU A 93 5.20 -18.40 10.48
N GLY A 94 5.61 -17.47 11.35
CA GLY A 94 6.23 -17.76 12.64
C GLY A 94 5.32 -18.49 13.63
N LEU A 95 3.99 -18.40 13.46
CA LEU A 95 3.01 -19.11 14.28
C LEU A 95 2.76 -20.56 13.82
N LEU A 96 3.17 -20.91 12.59
CA LEU A 96 2.94 -22.24 12.03
C LEU A 96 4.00 -23.24 12.47
N THR A 97 3.55 -24.44 12.83
CA THR A 97 4.42 -25.60 12.98
C THR A 97 4.88 -26.12 11.62
N VAL A 98 5.94 -26.94 11.59
CA VAL A 98 6.42 -27.59 10.35
C VAL A 98 5.32 -28.44 9.69
N GLY A 99 4.55 -29.19 10.50
CA GLY A 99 3.44 -29.99 9.99
C GLY A 99 2.31 -29.15 9.39
N GLN A 100 1.99 -28.00 10.00
CA GLN A 100 0.99 -27.08 9.44
C GLN A 100 1.46 -26.42 8.15
N ARG A 101 2.75 -26.03 8.05
CA ARG A 101 3.33 -25.52 6.79
C ARG A 101 3.22 -26.56 5.68
N TYR A 102 3.66 -27.79 5.94
CA TYR A 102 3.53 -28.89 4.98
C TYR A 102 2.08 -29.12 4.56
N GLY A 103 1.14 -29.15 5.52
CA GLY A 103 -0.28 -29.30 5.21
C GLY A 103 -0.83 -28.18 4.31
N LEU A 104 -0.43 -26.92 4.54
CA LEU A 104 -0.81 -25.79 3.69
C LEU A 104 -0.21 -25.90 2.28
N ASP A 105 1.05 -26.31 2.16
CA ASP A 105 1.72 -26.49 0.87
C ASP A 105 1.03 -27.58 0.03
N GLN A 106 0.61 -28.69 0.67
CA GLN A 106 -0.12 -29.76 0.01
C GLN A 106 -1.47 -29.30 -0.59
N LEU A 107 -2.11 -28.28 -0.02
CA LEU A 107 -3.35 -27.72 -0.58
C LEU A 107 -3.15 -27.04 -1.93
N LEU A 108 -1.92 -26.64 -2.27
CA LEU A 108 -1.58 -26.03 -3.54
C LEU A 108 -1.34 -27.07 -4.64
N GLU A 109 -1.05 -28.32 -4.28
CA GLU A 109 -0.80 -29.38 -5.23
C GLU A 109 -2.08 -29.77 -6.00
N VAL A 110 -1.92 -30.11 -7.28
CA VAL A 110 -3.01 -30.62 -8.12
C VAL A 110 -2.88 -32.14 -8.17
N PRO A 111 -3.83 -32.90 -7.60
CA PRO A 111 -3.77 -34.36 -7.63
C PRO A 111 -3.79 -34.89 -9.07
N THR A 112 -3.10 -36.01 -9.31
CA THR A 112 -3.09 -36.68 -10.61
C THR A 112 -4.52 -36.97 -11.08
N GLY A 113 -4.84 -36.54 -12.30
CA GLY A 113 -6.19 -36.66 -12.88
C GLY A 113 -7.16 -35.54 -12.50
N SER A 114 -6.76 -34.59 -11.64
CA SER A 114 -7.50 -33.36 -11.36
C SER A 114 -6.99 -32.20 -12.23
N ARG A 115 -7.85 -31.18 -12.42
CA ARG A 115 -7.49 -29.90 -13.05
C ARG A 115 -7.36 -28.75 -12.07
N ILE A 116 -7.73 -28.97 -10.80
CA ILE A 116 -7.71 -27.97 -9.74
C ILE A 116 -7.17 -28.57 -8.45
N SER A 117 -6.49 -27.75 -7.64
CA SER A 117 -6.00 -28.14 -6.32
C SER A 117 -7.12 -28.15 -5.28
N ASP A 118 -6.84 -28.71 -4.11
CA ASP A 118 -7.81 -28.71 -3.01
C ASP A 118 -8.08 -27.31 -2.47
N LEU A 119 -7.09 -26.41 -2.48
CA LEU A 119 -7.33 -25.00 -2.16
C LEU A 119 -8.38 -24.37 -3.09
N GLU A 120 -8.27 -24.60 -4.40
CA GLU A 120 -9.21 -24.02 -5.37
C GLU A 120 -10.59 -24.68 -5.26
N ARG A 121 -10.65 -25.98 -4.91
CA ARG A 121 -11.89 -26.68 -4.59
C ARG A 121 -12.58 -26.05 -3.38
N TRP A 122 -11.84 -25.77 -2.31
CA TRP A 122 -12.38 -25.15 -1.10
C TRP A 122 -12.83 -23.70 -1.35
N ARG A 123 -12.08 -22.95 -2.17
CA ARG A 123 -12.41 -21.56 -2.55
C ARG A 123 -13.74 -21.46 -3.31
N LYS A 124 -14.04 -22.40 -4.20
CA LYS A 124 -15.28 -22.39 -5.01
C LYS A 124 -16.53 -22.84 -4.24
N GLY A 125 -16.36 -23.42 -3.05
CA GLY A 125 -17.45 -24.06 -2.32
C GLY A 125 -17.93 -25.35 -2.98
N PRO A 126 -18.90 -26.07 -2.38
CA PRO A 126 -19.42 -27.31 -2.93
C PRO A 126 -20.09 -27.06 -4.29
N VAL A 127 -19.74 -27.88 -5.29
CA VAL A 127 -20.40 -27.86 -6.61
C VAL A 127 -21.88 -28.19 -6.42
N PRO A 128 -22.82 -27.37 -6.96
CA PRO A 128 -24.24 -27.70 -6.92
C PRO A 128 -24.46 -29.10 -7.49
N ARG A 129 -25.15 -29.97 -6.75
CA ARG A 129 -25.57 -31.27 -7.31
C ARG A 129 -26.47 -30.95 -8.50
N GLY A 130 -26.03 -31.30 -9.71
CA GLY A 130 -26.83 -31.12 -10.91
C GLY A 130 -28.20 -31.74 -10.68
N SER A 131 -29.27 -30.97 -10.86
CA SER A 131 -30.62 -31.49 -10.87
C SER A 131 -30.70 -32.51 -12.01
N GLY A 132 -30.60 -33.79 -11.66
CA GLY A 132 -30.86 -34.88 -12.59
C GLY A 132 -32.26 -34.70 -13.16
N ARG A 133 -32.32 -34.53 -14.48
CA ARG A 133 -33.51 -34.79 -15.29
C ARG A 133 -34.12 -36.11 -14.85
N ARG A 134 -35.39 -36.08 -14.44
CA ARG A 134 -36.31 -37.21 -14.60
C ARG A 134 -36.93 -37.13 -15.98
#